data_AF-A0A1H6J9W0-F1
#
_entry.id   AF-A0A1H6J9W0-F1
#
_cell.length_a   1.000
_cell.length_b   1.000
_cell.length_c   1.000
_cell.angle_alpha   90.00
_cell.angle_beta   90.00
_cell.angle_gamma   90.00
#
_symmetry.space_group_name_H-M   'P 1'
#
loop_
_entity.id
_entity.type
_entity.pdbx_description
1 polymer ?
#
loop_
_entity_poly.entity_id
_entity_poly.type
_entity_poly.pdbx_seq_one_letter_code
_entity_poly.pdbx_strand_id
1 'polypeptide(L)' 'MSSVAASVRHLIAASRDADVDTGVLEAILSYVDAAVAAGHGADEISCIAGEMRAG' A
#
# COMPACT_ATOMS: atom_id res chain seq x y z
N MET A 1 6.92 13.63 -6.72
CA MET A 1 7.20 12.73 -5.58
C MET A 1 6.39 11.46 -5.80
N SER A 2 7.00 10.28 -5.72
CA SER A 2 6.23 9.03 -5.80
C SER A 2 5.56 8.78 -4.46
N SER A 3 4.24 8.56 -4.43
CA SER A 3 3.55 8.17 -3.19
C SER A 3 3.74 6.67 -2.94
N VAL A 4 3.64 6.26 -1.67
CA VAL A 4 3.70 4.85 -1.28
C VAL A 4 2.70 4.02 -2.07
N ALA A 5 1.48 4.54 -2.27
CA ALA A 5 0.43 3.86 -3.02
C ALA A 5 0.82 3.61 -4.49
N ALA A 6 1.50 4.56 -5.13
CA ALA A 6 2.01 4.37 -6.50
C ALA A 6 3.09 3.28 -6.54
N SER A 7 4.02 3.29 -5.57
CA SER A 7 5.08 2.27 -5.48
C SER A 7 4.54 0.86 -5.21
N VAL A 8 3.55 0.71 -4.32
CA VAL A 8 2.93 -0.59 -4.01
C VAL A 8 2.15 -1.13 -5.22
N ARG A 9 1.37 -0.28 -5.91
CA ARG A 9 0.68 -0.67 -7.15
C ARG A 9 1.67 -1.12 -8.23
N HIS A 10 2.78 -0.39 -8.38
CA HIS A 10 3.82 -0.76 -9.33
C HIS A 10 4.46 -2.11 -8.98
N LEU A 11 4.74 -2.36 -7.70
CA LEU A 11 5.31 -3.63 -7.25
C LEU A 11 4.33 -4.80 -7.47
N ILE A 12 3.04 -4.63 -7.19
CA ILE A 12 2.02 -5.66 -7.46
C ILE A 12 2.00 -6.02 -8.95
N ALA A 13 2.01 -5.02 -9.83
CA ALA A 13 2.03 -5.25 -11.28
C ALA A 13 3.28 -6.05 -11.70
N ALA A 14 4.46 -5.62 -11.24
CA ALA A 14 5.71 -6.31 -11.54
C ALA A 14 5.76 -7.75 -10.97
N SER A 15 5.19 -7.98 -9.78
CA SER A 15 5.12 -9.31 -9.17
C SER A 15 4.18 -10.25 -9.93
N ARG A 16 3.03 -9.75 -10.42
CA ARG A 16 2.12 -10.52 -11.27
C ARG A 16 2.77 -10.90 -12.60
N ASP A 17 3.49 -9.96 -13.22
CA ASP A 17 4.24 -10.22 -14.45
C ASP A 17 5.34 -11.27 -14.25
N ALA A 18 5.84 -11.41 -13.01
CA ALA A 18 6.83 -12.40 -12.61
C ALA A 18 6.24 -13.71 -12.05
N ASP A 19 4.91 -13.91 -12.10
CA ASP A 19 4.20 -15.07 -11.52
C ASP A 19 4.48 -15.29 -10.02
N VAL A 20 4.71 -14.19 -9.29
CA VAL A 20 4.91 -14.18 -7.83
C VAL A 20 3.58 -13.90 -7.14
N ASP A 21 3.30 -14.63 -6.05
CA ASP A 21 2.11 -14.38 -5.23
C ASP A 21 2.10 -12.93 -4.69
N THR A 22 0.95 -12.28 -4.82
CA THR A 22 0.78 -10.87 -4.48
C THR A 22 -0.16 -10.64 -3.30
N GLY A 23 -0.70 -11.69 -2.67
CA GLY A 23 -1.72 -11.55 -1.63
C GLY A 23 -1.29 -10.63 -0.47
N VAL A 24 -0.04 -10.71 -0.01
CA VAL A 24 0.49 -9.82 1.03
C VAL A 24 0.57 -8.36 0.56
N LEU A 25 0.97 -8.13 -0.69
CA LEU A 25 1.08 -6.79 -1.25
C LEU A 25 -0.31 -6.16 -1.45
N GLU A 26 -1.30 -6.95 -1.85
CA GLU A 26 -2.69 -6.52 -1.96
C GLU A 26 -3.28 -6.17 -0.58
N ALA A 27 -2.96 -6.95 0.45
CA ALA A 27 -3.33 -6.61 1.82
C ALA A 27 -2.68 -5.29 2.27
N ILE A 28 -1.38 -5.10 2.01
CA ILE A 28 -0.69 -3.82 2.28
C ILE A 28 -1.35 -2.67 1.53
N LEU A 29 -1.72 -2.86 0.26
CA LEU A 29 -2.39 -1.83 -0.54
C LEU A 29 -3.73 -1.39 0.08
N SER A 30 -4.48 -2.31 0.70
CA SER A 30 -5.73 -1.94 1.39
C SER A 30 -5.50 -0.98 2.56
N TYR A 31 -4.46 -1.19 3.37
CA TYR A 31 -4.11 -0.27 4.46
C TYR A 31 -3.57 1.06 3.94
N VAL A 32 -2.81 1.04 2.83
CA VAL A 32 -2.37 2.26 2.16
C VAL A 32 -3.57 3.08 1.67
N ASP A 33 -4.55 2.43 1.04
CA ASP A 33 -5.75 3.10 0.55
C ASP A 33 -6.61 3.64 1.69
N ALA A 34 -6.69 2.95 2.83
CA ALA A 34 -7.33 3.44 4.05
C ALA A 34 -6.65 4.71 4.59
N ALA A 35 -5.33 4.72 4.70
CA ALA A 35 -4.56 5.89 5.16
C ALA A 35 -4.74 7.08 4.21
N VAL A 36 -4.75 6.84 2.89
CA VAL A 36 -5.03 7.89 1.89
C VAL A 36 -6.45 8.44 2.06
N ALA A 37 -7.45 7.57 2.26
CA ALA A 37 -8.84 7.99 2.49
C ALA A 37 -9.00 8.80 3.79
N ALA A 38 -8.18 8.52 4.82
CA ALA A 38 -8.11 9.28 6.06
C ALA A 38 -7.37 10.63 5.93
N GLY A 39 -6.81 10.95 4.76
CA GLY A 39 -6.12 12.22 4.49
C GLY A 39 -4.61 12.16 4.65
N HIS A 40 -4.04 10.98 4.94
CA HIS A 40 -2.60 10.79 5.16
C HIS A 40 -1.80 10.55 3.86
N GLY A 41 -2.35 10.87 2.69
CA GLY A 41 -1.73 10.57 1.40
C GLY A 41 -0.40 11.30 1.12
N ALA A 42 -0.09 12.34 1.90
CA ALA A 42 1.17 13.08 1.86
C ALA A 42 2.09 12.76 3.06
N ASP A 43 1.62 11.97 4.02
CA ASP A 43 2.37 11.63 5.23
C ASP A 43 3.35 10.48 4.98
N GLU A 44 4.29 10.29 5.91
CA GLU A 44 5.25 9.19 5.86
C GLU A 44 4.56 7.82 5.90
N ILE A 45 5.21 6.79 5.32
CA ILE A 45 4.73 5.40 5.28
C ILE A 45 4.41 4.82 6.67
N SER A 46 4.97 5.40 7.72
CA SER A 46 4.72 5.03 9.12
C SER A 46 3.26 5.19 9.55
N CYS A 47 2.47 6.05 8.88
CA CYS A 47 1.05 6.24 9.19
C CYS A 47 0.22 4.97 8.93
N ILE A 48 0.62 4.12 7.98
CA ILE A 48 -0.06 2.86 7.62
C ILE A 48 -0.10 1.89 8.81
N ALA A 49 0.92 1.92 9.70
CA ALA A 49 0.94 1.08 10.89
C ALA A 49 -0.21 1.40 11.88
N GLY A 50 -0.78 2.60 11.80
CA GLY A 50 -2.02 2.96 12.51
C GLY A 50 -3.22 2.19 11.96
N GLU A 51 -3.38 2.17 10.64
CA GLU A 51 -4.49 1.46 9.95
C GLU A 51 -4.39 -0.06 10.12
N MET A 52 -3.18 -0.63 10.15
CA MET A 52 -2.96 -2.06 10.42
C MET A 52 -3.44 -2.52 11.81
N ARG A 53 -3.55 -1.60 12.78
CA ARG A 53 -4.08 -1.90 14.12
C ARG A 53 -5.59 -1.73 14.24
N ALA A 54 -6.21 -1.08 13.24
CA ALA A 54 -7.63 -0.77 13.25
C ALA A 54 -8.49 -1.86 12.58
N GLY A 55 -7.89 -2.69 11.72
CA GLY A 55 -8.49 -3.89 11.12
C GLY A 55 -8.26 -5.15 11.95
#